data_AF-A0A7V5J0U5-F1
#
_entry.id   AF-A0A7V5J0U5-F1
#
_cell.length_a   1.000
_cell.length_b   1.000
_cell.length_c   1.000
_cell.angle_alpha   90.00
_cell.angle_beta   90.00
_cell.angle_gamma   90.00
#
_symmetry.space_group_name_H-M   'P 1'
#
loop_
_entity.id
_entity.type
_entity.pdbx_description
1 polymer ?
#
loop_
_entity_poly.entity_id
_entity_poly.type
_entity_poly.pdbx_seq_one_letter_code
_entity_poly.pdbx_strand_id
1 'polypeptide(L)' 'MVYLDTVTLPYLQRDKNLLAFSGGVDSTALFFLLFENRIAFDIALVNYTMRPESDQEEAD' A
#
# COMPACT_ATOMS: atom_id res chain seq x y z
N MET A 1 -8.83 16.14 -4.08
CA MET A 1 -7.82 15.86 -3.05
C MET A 1 -8.40 14.76 -2.18
N VAL A 2 -7.72 13.62 -2.06
CA VAL A 2 -8.18 12.47 -1.27
C VAL A 2 -7.59 12.60 0.13
N TYR A 3 -8.36 12.28 1.16
CA TYR A 3 -7.92 12.39 2.56
C TYR A 3 -8.25 11.13 3.34
N LEU A 4 -7.47 10.86 4.37
CA LEU A 4 -7.78 9.83 5.35
C LEU A 4 -8.88 10.32 6.29
N ASP A 5 -9.85 9.46 6.53
CA ASP A 5 -10.94 9.74 7.46
C ASP A 5 -10.43 9.89 8.90
N THR A 6 -11.01 10.83 9.63
CA THR A 6 -10.63 11.17 11.01
C THR A 6 -10.94 10.08 12.02
N VAL A 7 -11.89 9.18 11.73
CA VAL A 7 -12.19 8.03 12.61
C VAL A 7 -11.13 6.94 12.42
N THR A 8 -10.66 6.75 11.18
CA THR A 8 -9.71 5.67 10.83
C THR A 8 -8.27 6.05 11.13
N LEU A 9 -7.91 7.32 10.96
CA LEU A 9 -6.54 7.84 11.12
C LEU A 9 -5.87 7.46 12.45
N PRO A 10 -6.52 7.54 13.63
CA PRO A 10 -5.90 7.17 14.90
C PRO A 10 -5.48 5.70 14.96
N TYR A 11 -6.25 4.80 14.33
CA TYR A 11 -5.92 3.38 14.28
C TYR A 11 -4.69 3.13 13.41
N LEU A 12 -4.65 3.76 12.23
CA LEU A 12 -3.51 3.68 11.33
C LEU A 12 -2.23 4.24 11.96
N GLN A 13 -2.30 5.27 12.79
CA GLN A 13 -1.12 5.85 13.44
C GLN A 13 -0.60 5.02 14.62
N ARG A 14 -1.48 4.32 15.34
CA ARG A 14 -1.11 3.58 16.56
C ARG A 14 -0.68 2.15 16.27
N ASP A 15 -1.30 1.52 15.29
CA ASP A 15 -1.19 0.08 15.06
C ASP A 15 -0.20 -0.23 13.91
N LYS A 16 0.20 -1.51 13.78
CA LYS A 16 1.07 -1.95 12.68
C LYS A 16 0.23 -2.15 11.42
N ASN A 17 0.55 -1.42 10.35
CA ASN A 17 -0.16 -1.51 9.08
C ASN A 17 0.64 -2.36 8.09
N LEU A 18 -0.06 -3.26 7.40
CA LEU A 18 0.47 -3.99 6.26
C LEU A 18 -0.29 -3.55 5.01
N LEU A 19 0.40 -2.85 4.11
CA LEU A 19 -0.14 -2.41 2.84
C LEU A 19 -0.03 -3.54 1.81
N ALA A 20 -1.17 -4.09 1.40
CA ALA A 20 -1.23 -4.97 0.25
C ALA A 20 -1.06 -4.14 -1.03
N PHE A 21 0.12 -4.21 -1.64
CA PHE A 21 0.50 -3.41 -2.79
C PHE A 21 0.45 -4.24 -4.07
N SER A 22 -0.40 -3.84 -5.01
CA SER A 22 -0.66 -4.57 -6.26
C SER A 22 -0.06 -3.89 -7.50
N GLY A 23 0.57 -2.71 -7.34
CA GLY A 23 0.98 -1.86 -8.45
C GLY A 23 -0.16 -1.11 -9.15
N GLY A 24 -1.43 -1.39 -8.82
CA GLY A 24 -2.58 -0.66 -9.34
C GLY A 24 -2.67 0.78 -8.82
N VAL A 25 -3.51 1.59 -9.48
CA VAL A 25 -3.70 3.02 -9.15
C VAL A 25 -4.18 3.22 -7.71
N ASP A 26 -5.03 2.33 -7.20
CA ASP A 26 -5.60 2.45 -5.85
C ASP A 26 -4.55 2.18 -4.77
N SER A 27 -3.78 1.08 -4.90
CA SER A 27 -2.70 0.78 -3.96
C SER A 27 -1.58 1.82 -4.02
N THR A 28 -1.34 2.41 -5.20
CA THR A 28 -0.39 3.51 -5.38
C THR A 28 -0.88 4.78 -4.69
N ALA A 29 -2.15 5.15 -4.85
CA ALA A 29 -2.73 6.30 -4.16
C ALA A 29 -2.69 6.12 -2.63
N LEU A 30 -3.03 4.92 -2.14
CA LEU A 30 -2.98 4.61 -0.72
C LEU A 30 -1.54 4.67 -0.15
N PHE A 31 -0.55 4.17 -0.90
CA PHE A 31 0.86 4.29 -0.53
C PHE A 31 1.26 5.76 -0.28
N PHE A 32 0.98 6.65 -1.23
CA PHE A 32 1.32 8.07 -1.09
C PHE A 32 0.56 8.75 0.05
N LEU A 33 -0.72 8.41 0.24
CA LEU A 33 -1.50 8.95 1.35
C LEU A 33 -0.90 8.57 2.71
N LEU A 34 -0.50 7.31 2.90
CA LEU A 34 0.14 6.87 4.14
C LEU A 34 1.52 7.51 4.31
N PHE A 35 2.30 7.58 3.23
CA PHE A 35 3.64 8.17 3.22
C PHE A 35 3.65 9.67 3.57
N GLU A 36 2.79 10.46 2.92
CA GLU A 36 2.67 11.91 3.15
C GLU A 36 2.18 12.23 4.56
N ASN A 37 1.32 11.38 5.14
CA ASN A 37 0.84 11.52 6.51
C ASN A 37 1.77 10.91 7.57
N ARG A 38 2.97 10.44 7.17
CA ARG A 38 3.98 9.80 8.05
C ARG A 38 3.42 8.63 8.86
N ILE A 39 2.51 7.88 8.27
CA ILE A 39 1.98 6.66 8.87
C ILE A 39 2.96 5.52 8.56
N ALA A 40 3.35 4.77 9.59
CA ALA A 40 4.24 3.63 9.41
C ALA A 40 3.48 2.43 8.84
N PHE A 41 4.03 1.79 7.82
CA PHE A 41 3.48 0.58 7.23
C PHE A 41 4.60 -0.28 6.62
N ASP A 42 4.37 -1.58 6.63
CA ASP A 42 5.12 -2.53 5.82
C ASP A 42 4.37 -2.78 4.51
N ILE A 43 5.06 -3.27 3.48
CA ILE A 43 4.47 -3.55 2.16
C ILE A 43 4.48 -5.06 1.94
N ALA A 44 3.32 -5.61 1.59
CA ALA A 44 3.21 -6.94 0.99
C ALA A 44 2.92 -6.76 -0.50
N LEU A 45 3.90 -7.07 -1.35
CA LEU A 45 3.71 -7.09 -2.79
C LEU A 45 2.83 -8.30 -3.15
N VAL A 46 1.65 -8.05 -3.72
CA VAL A 46 0.77 -9.12 -4.18
C VAL A 46 0.89 -9.20 -5.69
N ASN A 47 1.75 -10.10 -6.15
CA ASN A 47 1.91 -10.43 -7.55
C ASN A 47 0.73 -11.30 -8.00
N TYR A 48 -0.29 -10.69 -8.62
CA TYR A 48 -1.46 -11.42 -9.10
C TYR A 48 -1.18 -12.28 -10.35
N THR A 49 0.07 -12.37 -10.83
CA THR A 49 0.47 -13.25 -11.97
C THR A 49 -0.42 -13.10 -13.22
N MET A 50 -1.00 -11.92 -13.42
CA MET A 50 -1.96 -11.65 -14.52
C MET A 50 -1.30 -11.17 -15.81
N ARG A 51 0.03 -11.09 -15.86
CA ARG A 51 0.83 -10.89 -17.08
C ARG A 51 2.02 -11.86 -17.07
N PRO A 52 2.47 -12.41 -18.21
CA PRO A 52 3.62 -13.32 -18.28
C PRO A 52 4.95 -12.69 -17.84
N GLU A 53 4.99 -11.39 -17.55
CA GLU A 53 6.15 -10.67 -17.03
C GLU A 53 6.23 -10.70 -15.48
N SER A 54 5.20 -11.21 -14.81
CA SER A 54 5.11 -11.29 -13.34
C SER A 54 6.19 -12.14 -12.68
N ASP A 55 6.74 -13.13 -13.38
CA ASP A 55 7.74 -14.05 -12.81
C ASP A 55 9.13 -13.40 -12.69
N GLN A 56 9.37 -12.28 -13.39
CA GLN A 56 10.68 -11.61 -13.43
C GLN A 56 10.88 -10.64 -12.24
N GLU A 57 9.81 -10.07 -11.68
CA GLU A 57 9.87 -9.13 -10.54
C GLU A 57 9.94 -9.84 -9.18
N GLU A 58 9.59 -11.13 -9.10
CA GLU A 58 9.67 -11.93 -7.86
C GLU A 58 11.06 -12.55 -7.62
N ALA A 59 11.96 -12.50 -8.62
CA ALA A 59 13.20 -13.27 -8.64
C ALA A 59 14.47 -12.52 -8.19
N ASP A 60 14.39 -11.22 -7.88
CA ASP A 60 15.54 -10.41 -7.41
C ASP A 60 15.43 -9.99 -5.93
#